data_AF-A0A8H6SFX9-F1
#
_entry.id   AF-A0A8H6SFX9-F1
#
_cell.length_a   1.000
_cell.length_b   1.000
_cell.length_c   1.000
_cell.angle_alpha   90.00
_cell.angle_beta   90.00
_cell.angle_gamma   90.00
#
_symmetry.space_group_name_H-M   'P 1'
#
loop_
_entity.id
_entity.type
_entity.pdbx_description
1 polymer ?
#
loop_
_entity_poly.entity_id
_entity_poly.type
_entity_poly.pdbx_seq_one_letter_code
_entity_poly.pdbx_strand_id
1 'polypeptide(L)'
;MQLTKVLFLATWAAIASAAALESRQDSDEVCRVCIQIFPECPPCEKGRVCKRTPQTCKACASATCVPAPPTHCVFCPKIFPTCLGGCPKGETCVVTPATCTTCAFASCVPDSYTI
;
A
#
# COMPACT_ATOMS: atom_id res chain seq x y z
N MET A 1 34.56 29.75 48.65
CA MET A 1 33.69 30.45 47.67
C MET A 1 34.09 29.96 46.28
N GLN A 2 33.55 28.81 45.82
CA GLN A 2 32.35 28.73 44.96
C GLN A 2 32.50 29.57 43.67
N LEU A 3 33.47 29.24 42.81
CA LEU A 3 33.61 29.90 41.51
C LEU A 3 33.96 28.95 40.35
N THR A 4 33.50 27.69 40.40
CA THR A 4 33.71 26.71 39.32
C THR A 4 32.44 26.02 38.82
N LYS A 5 31.26 26.37 39.35
CA LYS A 5 30.00 25.69 38.98
C LYS A 5 29.12 26.40 37.95
N VAL A 6 29.49 27.59 37.48
CA VAL A 6 28.59 28.39 36.63
C VAL A 6 28.80 28.15 35.12
N LEU A 7 29.94 27.59 34.69
CA LEU A 7 30.22 27.44 33.25
C LEU A 7 29.57 26.24 32.56
N PHE A 8 28.94 25.30 33.29
CA PHE A 8 28.45 24.04 32.70
C PHE A 8 26.95 24.00 32.38
N LEU A 9 26.18 25.06 32.66
CA LEU A 9 24.73 25.04 32.48
C LEU A 9 24.22 25.83 31.26
N ALA A 10 25.10 26.44 30.46
CA ALA A 10 24.70 27.30 29.34
C ALA A 10 24.77 26.62 27.95
N THR A 11 25.01 25.31 27.87
CA THR A 11 25.18 24.61 26.57
C THR A 11 24.07 23.62 26.20
N TRP A 12 23.03 23.46 27.02
CA TRP A 12 21.91 22.56 26.72
C TRP A 12 20.63 23.26 26.22
N ALA A 13 20.58 24.59 26.22
CA ALA A 13 19.39 25.33 25.76
C ALA A 13 19.41 25.69 24.26
N ALA A 14 20.53 25.50 23.56
CA ALA A 14 20.67 25.93 22.16
C ALA A 14 20.39 24.82 21.12
N ILE A 15 20.25 23.56 21.51
CA ILE A 15 20.05 22.45 20.55
C ILE A 15 18.55 22.12 20.35
N ALA A 16 17.65 22.64 21.19
CA ALA A 16 16.21 22.33 21.11
C ALA A 16 15.45 23.09 20.00
N SER A 17 16.07 24.06 19.31
CA SER A 17 15.36 24.94 18.37
C SER A 17 15.52 24.56 16.90
N ALA A 18 16.35 23.58 16.55
CA ALA A 18 16.62 23.24 15.15
C ALA A 18 15.76 22.11 14.57
N ALA A 19 14.99 21.38 15.39
CA ALA A 19 14.26 20.19 14.93
C ALA A 19 12.81 20.46 14.47
N ALA A 20 12.31 21.70 14.58
CA ALA A 20 10.88 22.00 14.39
C ALA A 20 10.53 22.77 13.10
N LEU A 21 11.49 23.04 12.20
CA LEU A 21 11.23 23.77 10.96
C LEU A 21 11.56 23.00 9.66
N GLU A 22 12.11 21.81 9.76
CA GLU A 22 12.49 21.01 8.58
C GLU A 22 11.36 20.05 8.17
N SER A 23 10.19 20.56 7.80
CA SER A 23 9.24 19.78 6.97
C SER A 23 8.25 20.59 6.16
N ARG A 24 8.43 21.91 6.04
CA ARG A 24 7.87 22.63 4.87
C ARG A 24 8.80 22.43 3.69
N GLN A 25 8.96 21.18 3.28
CA GLN A 25 9.33 20.89 1.91
C GLN A 25 8.04 21.04 1.09
N ASP A 26 7.58 22.30 1.02
CA ASP A 26 6.71 22.76 -0.06
C ASP A 26 7.60 22.68 -1.30
N SER A 27 7.69 21.47 -1.84
CA SER A 27 8.16 21.31 -3.18
C SER A 27 7.19 22.13 -4.01
N ASP A 28 7.68 23.18 -4.66
CA ASP A 28 7.08 23.85 -5.82
C ASP A 28 6.88 22.82 -6.94
N GLU A 29 6.15 21.75 -6.66
CA GLU A 29 5.75 20.76 -7.64
C GLU A 29 4.53 21.36 -8.33
N VAL A 30 4.82 22.09 -9.41
CA VAL A 30 3.79 22.65 -10.28
C VAL A 30 2.88 21.50 -10.72
N CYS A 31 1.67 21.46 -10.16
CA CYS A 31 0.73 20.40 -10.49
C CYS A 31 0.40 20.44 -11.98
N ARG A 32 0.37 19.26 -12.59
CA ARG A 32 -0.01 19.10 -13.98
C ARG A 32 -1.46 19.59 -14.16
N VAL A 33 -1.62 20.60 -15.01
CA VAL A 33 -2.94 21.06 -15.44
C VAL A 33 -3.42 20.20 -16.60
N CYS A 34 -4.62 19.64 -16.47
CA CYS A 34 -5.22 18.74 -17.43
C CYS A 34 -6.46 19.39 -18.04
N ILE A 35 -6.62 19.27 -19.36
CA ILE A 35 -7.77 19.85 -20.07
C ILE A 35 -9.06 19.06 -19.75
N GLN A 36 -8.93 17.75 -19.56
CA GLN A 36 -10.04 16.87 -19.24
C GLN A 36 -9.99 16.44 -17.77
N ILE A 37 -10.94 16.94 -16.98
CA ILE A 37 -11.12 16.59 -15.58
C ILE A 37 -11.97 15.31 -15.44
N PHE A 38 -12.88 15.08 -16.39
CA PHE A 38 -13.76 13.92 -16.44
C PHE A 38 -13.59 13.19 -17.78
N PRO A 39 -12.69 12.19 -17.85
CA PRO A 39 -12.51 11.41 -19.06
C PRO A 39 -13.76 10.61 -19.39
N GLU A 40 -14.11 10.58 -20.67
CA GLU A 40 -15.18 9.73 -21.17
C GLU A 40 -14.75 8.27 -21.19
N CYS A 41 -15.69 7.38 -20.90
CA CYS A 41 -15.45 5.95 -20.97
C CYS A 41 -15.57 5.49 -22.42
N PRO A 42 -14.56 4.82 -22.99
CA PRO A 42 -14.74 4.15 -24.27
C PRO A 42 -15.79 3.03 -24.14
N PRO A 43 -16.45 2.62 -25.25
CA PRO A 43 -17.32 1.45 -25.23
C PRO A 43 -16.51 0.21 -24.84
N CYS A 44 -16.90 -0.44 -23.74
CA CYS A 44 -16.23 -1.64 -23.26
C CYS A 44 -16.86 -2.90 -23.86
N GLU A 45 -16.02 -3.86 -24.24
CA GLU A 45 -16.44 -5.20 -24.63
C GLU A 45 -17.14 -5.95 -23.49
N LYS A 46 -17.87 -7.01 -23.84
CA LYS A 46 -18.56 -7.87 -22.86
C LYS A 46 -17.59 -8.40 -21.79
N GLY A 47 -17.99 -8.30 -20.53
CA GLY A 47 -17.16 -8.73 -19.39
C GLY A 47 -16.11 -7.72 -18.95
N ARG A 48 -16.15 -6.49 -19.47
CA ARG A 48 -15.36 -5.35 -18.99
C ARG A 48 -16.24 -4.22 -18.49
N VAL A 49 -15.72 -3.45 -17.55
CA VAL A 49 -16.35 -2.24 -17.00
C VAL A 49 -15.41 -1.06 -17.13
N CYS A 50 -15.97 0.14 -17.28
CA CYS A 50 -15.14 1.34 -17.29
C CYS A 50 -14.68 1.67 -15.87
N LYS A 51 -13.36 1.71 -15.67
CA LYS A 51 -12.72 2.24 -14.47
C LYS A 51 -12.23 3.65 -14.74
N ARG A 52 -12.73 4.61 -13.96
CA ARG A 52 -12.22 5.99 -13.96
C ARG A 52 -11.18 6.14 -12.85
N THR A 53 -10.02 6.65 -13.21
CA THR A 53 -8.95 7.02 -12.28
C THR A 53 -8.97 8.54 -12.13
N PRO A 54 -9.11 9.07 -10.91
CA PRO A 54 -9.10 10.50 -10.68
C PRO A 54 -7.73 11.09 -10.98
N GLN A 55 -7.71 12.40 -11.27
CA GLN A 55 -6.47 13.13 -11.42
C GLN A 55 -5.70 13.23 -10.10
N THR A 56 -4.38 13.32 -10.21
CA THR A 56 -3.45 13.64 -9.13
C THR A 56 -2.56 14.80 -9.59
N CYS A 57 -1.77 15.40 -8.69
CA CYS A 57 -0.83 16.47 -9.06
C CYS A 57 0.15 16.04 -10.18
N LYS A 58 0.46 14.73 -10.27
CA LYS A 58 1.41 14.16 -11.24
C LYS A 58 0.76 13.63 -12.53
N ALA A 59 -0.52 13.27 -12.48
CA ALA A 59 -1.19 12.54 -13.56
C ALA A 59 -2.64 13.02 -13.79
N CYS A 60 -3.02 13.14 -15.06
CA CYS A 60 -4.39 13.47 -15.43
C CYS A 60 -5.36 12.33 -15.15
N ALA A 61 -6.63 12.68 -14.98
CA ALA A 61 -7.70 11.70 -14.89
C ALA A 61 -7.73 10.82 -16.16
N SER A 62 -8.01 9.53 -16.00
CA SER A 62 -8.11 8.59 -17.12
C SER A 62 -9.32 7.66 -16.97
N ALA A 63 -9.81 7.12 -18.08
CA ALA A 63 -10.87 6.12 -18.10
C ALA A 63 -10.44 4.96 -18.98
N THR A 64 -10.46 3.74 -18.44
CA THR A 64 -10.06 2.54 -19.17
C THR A 64 -11.00 1.38 -18.88
N CYS A 65 -11.18 0.49 -19.86
CA CYS A 65 -11.95 -0.73 -19.66
C CYS A 65 -11.09 -1.75 -18.92
N VAL A 66 -11.56 -2.20 -17.76
CA VAL A 66 -10.94 -3.25 -16.95
C VAL A 66 -11.86 -4.47 -16.89
N PRO A 67 -11.35 -5.67 -16.57
CA PRO A 67 -12.19 -6.82 -16.32
C PRO A 67 -13.31 -6.49 -15.32
N ALA A 68 -14.54 -6.87 -15.65
CA ALA A 68 -15.67 -6.71 -14.75
C ALA A 68 -15.42 -7.53 -13.48
N PRO A 69 -15.77 -6.99 -12.29
CA PRO A 69 -15.78 -7.80 -11.09
C PRO A 69 -16.76 -8.97 -11.29
N PRO A 70 -16.48 -10.16 -10.71
CA PRO A 70 -17.41 -11.27 -10.80
C PRO A 70 -18.75 -10.90 -10.16
N THR A 71 -19.86 -11.26 -10.79
CA THR A 71 -21.22 -10.93 -10.28
C THR A 71 -21.62 -11.77 -9.07
N HIS A 72 -21.00 -12.94 -8.92
CA HIS A 72 -21.20 -13.84 -7.79
C HIS A 72 -19.83 -14.27 -7.28
N CYS A 73 -19.53 -13.93 -6.03
CA CYS A 73 -18.40 -14.51 -5.35
C CYS A 73 -18.76 -15.87 -4.77
N VAL A 74 -17.80 -16.79 -4.75
CA VAL A 74 -17.96 -18.08 -4.09
C VAL A 74 -18.13 -17.87 -2.58
N PHE A 75 -19.06 -18.61 -1.98
CA PHE A 75 -19.22 -18.63 -0.53
C PHE A 75 -18.25 -19.65 0.06
N CYS A 76 -17.24 -19.14 0.76
CA CYS A 76 -16.25 -19.97 1.42
C CYS A 76 -16.65 -20.27 2.87
N PRO A 77 -16.35 -21.47 3.38
CA PRO A 77 -16.50 -21.75 4.81
C PRO A 77 -15.61 -20.79 5.62
N LYS A 78 -16.09 -20.35 6.79
CA LYS A 78 -15.34 -19.48 7.73
C LYS A 78 -14.25 -20.24 8.49
N ILE A 79 -13.52 -21.10 7.80
CA ILE A 79 -12.42 -21.88 8.34
C ILE A 79 -11.14 -21.21 7.85
N PHE A 80 -10.28 -20.83 8.79
CA PHE A 80 -8.97 -20.31 8.44
C PHE A 80 -8.10 -21.49 7.99
N PRO A 81 -7.61 -21.52 6.73
CA PRO A 81 -6.83 -22.65 6.24
C PRO A 81 -5.47 -22.66 6.93
N THR A 82 -5.06 -23.86 7.39
CA THR A 82 -3.77 -24.09 8.03
C THR A 82 -3.20 -25.42 7.55
N CYS A 83 -1.86 -25.56 7.56
CA CYS A 83 -1.22 -26.85 7.32
C CYS A 83 -1.32 -27.71 8.60
N LEU A 84 -2.42 -28.47 8.70
CA LEU A 84 -2.66 -29.37 9.83
C LEU A 84 -1.53 -30.42 9.91
N GLY A 85 -0.82 -30.44 11.04
CA GLY A 85 0.31 -31.36 11.25
C GLY A 85 1.68 -30.80 10.87
N GLY A 86 1.76 -29.55 10.39
CA GLY A 86 3.00 -28.93 9.95
C GLY A 86 3.44 -29.40 8.56
N CYS A 87 4.49 -28.78 8.04
CA CYS A 87 5.11 -29.16 6.77
C CYS A 87 6.35 -30.04 7.01
N PRO A 88 6.70 -30.93 6.08
CA PRO A 88 7.94 -31.69 6.14
C PRO A 88 9.16 -30.75 6.11
N LYS A 89 10.33 -31.26 6.49
CA LYS A 89 11.56 -30.45 6.56
C LYS A 89 11.91 -29.84 5.19
N GLY A 90 12.24 -28.55 5.19
CA GLY A 90 12.58 -27.81 3.98
C GLY A 90 11.37 -27.23 3.24
N GLU A 91 10.18 -27.31 3.86
CA GLU A 91 8.96 -26.70 3.37
C GLU A 91 8.34 -25.76 4.40
N THR A 92 7.77 -24.67 3.91
CA THR A 92 7.05 -23.68 4.69
C THR A 92 5.56 -23.72 4.33
N CYS A 93 4.71 -23.56 5.34
CA CYS A 93 3.27 -23.45 5.12
C CYS A 93 2.93 -22.06 4.58
N VAL A 94 2.43 -22.00 3.36
CA VAL A 94 1.98 -20.75 2.72
C VAL A 94 0.46 -20.75 2.61
N VAL A 95 -0.15 -19.69 3.12
CA VAL A 95 -1.59 -19.44 3.02
C VAL A 95 -1.85 -18.59 1.79
N THR A 96 -2.56 -19.15 0.83
CA THR A 96 -3.06 -18.41 -0.33
C THR A 96 -4.39 -17.76 0.06
N PRO A 97 -4.52 -16.42 -0.05
CA PRO A 97 -5.74 -15.71 0.31
C PRO A 97 -6.89 -16.08 -0.64
N ALA A 98 -8.13 -15.96 -0.13
CA ALA A 98 -9.31 -16.15 -0.94
C ALA A 98 -9.41 -15.07 -2.02
N THR A 99 -9.93 -15.44 -3.17
CA THR A 99 -10.39 -14.53 -4.22
C THR A 99 -11.91 -14.63 -4.35
N CYS A 100 -12.53 -13.76 -5.14
CA CYS A 100 -13.97 -13.86 -5.39
C CYS A 100 -14.35 -15.19 -6.09
N THR A 101 -13.41 -15.86 -6.76
CA THR A 101 -13.66 -17.14 -7.46
C THR A 101 -13.07 -18.36 -6.76
N THR A 102 -12.18 -18.19 -5.78
CA THR A 102 -11.48 -19.30 -5.11
C THR A 102 -11.40 -19.07 -3.60
N CYS A 103 -11.62 -20.12 -2.82
CA CYS A 103 -11.46 -20.05 -1.37
C CYS A 103 -9.98 -20.04 -0.96
N ALA A 104 -9.70 -19.49 0.21
CA ALA A 104 -8.37 -19.53 0.80
C ALA A 104 -7.98 -20.98 1.07
N PHE A 105 -6.71 -21.31 0.84
CA PHE A 105 -6.15 -22.62 1.14
C PHE A 105 -4.72 -22.48 1.64
N ALA A 106 -4.22 -23.51 2.31
CA ALA A 106 -2.86 -23.59 2.80
C ALA A 106 -2.17 -24.78 2.14
N SER A 107 -0.93 -24.58 1.71
CA SER A 107 -0.10 -25.64 1.13
C SER A 107 1.33 -25.50 1.60
N CYS A 108 2.00 -26.64 1.76
CA CYS A 108 3.44 -26.66 1.99
C CYS A 108 4.17 -26.41 0.66
N VAL A 109 5.09 -25.45 0.66
CA VAL A 109 5.93 -25.12 -0.49
C VAL A 109 7.39 -25.17 -0.06
N PRO A 110 8.33 -25.55 -0.95
CA PRO A 110 9.74 -25.59 -0.60
C PRO A 110 10.26 -24.20 -0.21
N ASP A 111 11.12 -24.13 0.80
CA ASP A 111 11.67 -22.87 1.33
C ASP A 111 12.41 -22.04 0.27
N SER A 112 12.86 -22.67 -0.82
CA SER A 112 13.51 -22.01 -1.95
C SER A 112 12.57 -21.14 -2.81
N TYR A 113 11.26 -21.20 -2.60
CA TYR A 113 10.24 -20.45 -3.36
C TYR A 113 9.61 -19.29 -2.58
N THR A 114 9.89 -19.20 -1.28
CA THR A 114 9.51 -18.05 -0.45
C THR A 114 10.60 -16.98 -0.56
N ILE A 115 10.33 -15.92 -1.32
CA ILE A 115 11.19 -14.72 -1.48
C ILE A 115 10.98 -13.77 -0.30
#